data_AF-A0A920QEQ6-F1
#
_entry.id   AF-A0A920QEQ6-F1
#
_cell.length_a   1.000
_cell.length_b   1.000
_cell.length_c   1.000
_cell.angle_alpha   90.00
_cell.angle_beta   90.00
_cell.angle_gamma   90.00
#
_symmetry.space_group_name_H-M   'P 1'
#
loop_
_entity.id
_entity.type
_entity.pdbx_description
1 polymer ?
#
loop_
_entity_poly.entity_id
_entity_poly.type
_entity_poly.pdbx_seq_one_letter_code
_entity_poly.pdbx_strand_id
1 'polypeptide(L)'
;MIGESDIAESVDRFQSQAYQTLTGSVSEAFDITREDPKLIERYDTSRLMDVSRISKKWNNHPRYTEHVNSLGKLLLLARRLAERGAGFITITTNFVWDMHPDQNNATMIEGMGYVGTPFDHAVSAFIEDVEARGLRDKILSSAVVRWAARPR
;
A
#
# COMPACT_ATOMS: atom_id res chain seq x y z
N MET A 1 -16.61 25.23 28.57
CA MET A 1 -16.62 26.28 27.54
C MET A 1 -15.27 26.18 26.84
N ILE A 2 -15.22 25.56 25.67
CA ILE A 2 -13.98 25.41 24.89
C ILE A 2 -13.76 26.77 24.21
N GLY A 3 -12.64 27.43 24.50
CA GLY A 3 -12.38 28.80 24.07
C GLY A 3 -12.03 28.88 22.59
N GLU A 4 -12.54 29.90 21.91
CA GLU A 4 -12.27 30.20 20.50
C GLU A 4 -10.77 30.30 20.17
N SER A 5 -9.95 30.66 21.16
CA SER A 5 -8.48 30.66 21.11
C SER A 5 -7.86 29.27 20.95
N ASP A 6 -8.38 28.25 21.67
CA ASP A 6 -7.87 26.88 21.59
C ASP A 6 -8.14 26.27 20.20
N ILE A 7 -9.24 26.68 19.57
CA ILE A 7 -9.64 26.23 18.24
C ILE A 7 -8.73 26.85 17.18
N ALA A 8 -8.45 28.16 17.29
CA ALA A 8 -7.54 28.85 16.38
C ALA A 8 -6.10 28.30 16.48
N GLU A 9 -5.61 28.06 17.70
CA GLU A 9 -4.26 27.52 17.94
C GLU A 9 -4.13 26.06 17.45
N SER A 10 -5.19 25.26 17.62
CA SER A 10 -5.29 23.90 17.07
C SER A 10 -5.26 23.88 15.54
N VAL A 11 -6.04 24.75 14.88
CA VAL A 11 -6.06 24.87 13.42
C VAL A 11 -4.70 25.28 12.88
N ASP A 12 -4.03 26.25 13.52
CA ASP A 12 -2.71 26.73 13.12
C ASP A 12 -1.63 25.63 13.26
N ARG A 13 -1.74 24.81 14.30
CA ARG A 13 -0.87 23.63 14.50
C ARG A 13 -1.07 22.58 13.39
N PHE A 14 -2.30 22.28 13.00
CA PHE A 14 -2.57 21.34 11.91
C PHE A 14 -2.08 21.85 10.56
N GLN A 15 -2.26 23.15 10.27
CA GLN A 15 -1.74 23.77 9.05
C GLN A 15 -0.21 23.76 9.02
N SER A 16 0.44 24.10 10.13
CA SER A 16 1.90 24.03 10.25
C SER A 16 2.43 22.61 10.06
N GLN A 17 1.75 21.61 10.62
CA GLN A 17 2.14 20.20 10.47
C GLN A 17 1.91 19.68 9.04
N ALA A 18 0.81 20.06 8.39
CA ALA A 18 0.57 19.76 6.98
C ALA A 18 1.64 20.42 6.10
N TYR A 19 2.01 21.68 6.38
CA TYR A 19 3.04 22.39 5.63
C TYR A 19 4.41 21.75 5.83
N GLN A 20 4.80 21.36 7.05
CA GLN A 20 6.04 20.60 7.31
C GLN A 20 6.02 19.21 6.66
N THR A 21 4.87 18.56 6.59
CA THR A 21 4.73 17.29 5.85
C THR A 21 4.96 17.52 4.36
N LEU A 22 4.43 18.60 3.78
CA LEU A 22 4.59 18.90 2.35
C LEU A 22 5.98 19.45 1.98
N THR A 23 6.62 20.19 2.88
CA THR A 23 7.88 20.92 2.63
C THR A 23 9.11 20.30 3.30
N GLY A 24 8.91 19.31 4.18
CA GLY A 24 9.96 18.70 4.99
C GLY A 24 10.36 17.29 4.55
N SER A 25 10.77 16.48 5.53
CA SER A 25 11.44 15.16 5.37
C SER A 25 10.62 14.09 4.62
N VAL A 26 9.32 14.30 4.42
CA VAL A 26 8.42 13.36 3.72
C VAL A 26 8.78 13.24 2.24
N SER A 27 9.29 14.29 1.61
CA SER A 27 9.77 14.24 0.22
C SER A 27 10.84 13.15 0.03
N GLU A 28 11.71 12.96 1.02
CA GLU A 28 12.73 11.92 1.00
C GLU A 28 12.16 10.50 1.08
N ALA A 29 10.91 10.33 1.55
CA ALA A 29 10.24 9.03 1.59
C ALA A 29 10.07 8.44 0.18
N PHE A 30 9.81 9.31 -0.80
CA PHE A 30 9.57 8.92 -2.19
C PHE A 30 10.83 8.44 -2.91
N ASP A 31 12.00 8.84 -2.43
CA ASP A 31 13.27 8.29 -2.92
C ASP A 31 13.59 6.96 -2.22
N ILE A 32 13.02 5.88 -2.75
CA ILE A 32 13.25 4.52 -2.23
C ILE A 32 14.69 4.03 -2.44
N THR A 33 15.48 4.67 -3.31
CA THR A 33 16.86 4.25 -3.60
C THR A 33 17.81 4.47 -2.41
N ARG A 34 17.35 5.23 -1.41
CA ARG A 34 18.04 5.47 -0.14
C ARG A 34 17.87 4.32 0.87
N GLU A 35 17.10 3.29 0.56
CA GLU A 35 17.05 2.06 1.37
C GLU A 35 18.20 1.11 1.01
N ASP A 36 18.51 0.18 1.92
CA ASP A 36 19.41 -0.93 1.61
C ASP A 36 18.90 -1.68 0.35
N PRO A 37 19.73 -1.90 -0.69
CA PRO A 37 19.35 -2.66 -1.87
C PRO A 37 18.74 -4.03 -1.55
N LYS A 38 19.18 -4.70 -0.47
CA LYS A 38 18.61 -5.98 -0.03
C LYS A 38 17.18 -5.82 0.48
N LEU A 39 16.88 -4.70 1.13
CA LEU A 39 15.52 -4.39 1.57
C LEU A 39 14.63 -4.11 0.37
N ILE A 40 15.11 -3.33 -0.61
CA ILE A 40 14.38 -3.07 -1.85
C ILE A 40 14.07 -4.39 -2.58
N GLU A 41 15.05 -5.30 -2.68
CA GLU A 41 14.86 -6.62 -3.27
C GLU A 41 13.87 -7.48 -2.48
N ARG A 42 13.91 -7.44 -1.15
CA ARG A 42 12.95 -8.15 -0.30
C ARG A 42 11.50 -7.70 -0.53
N TYR A 43 11.28 -6.42 -0.81
CA TYR A 43 9.95 -5.90 -1.16
C TYR A 43 9.63 -6.08 -2.66
N ASP A 44 10.55 -6.54 -3.51
CA ASP A 44 10.28 -6.67 -4.95
C ASP A 44 9.43 -7.92 -5.24
N THR A 45 8.14 -7.69 -5.44
CA THR A 45 7.17 -8.74 -5.77
C THR A 45 7.17 -9.15 -7.24
N SER A 46 7.86 -8.41 -8.11
CA SER A 46 7.80 -8.64 -9.57
C SER A 46 8.36 -10.01 -9.99
N ARG A 47 9.17 -10.63 -9.14
CA ARG A 47 9.80 -11.94 -9.38
C ARG A 47 9.00 -13.12 -8.85
N LEU A 48 7.93 -12.86 -8.09
CA LEU A 48 7.15 -13.90 -7.39
C LEU A 48 6.08 -14.53 -8.27
N MET A 49 5.70 -13.84 -9.36
CA MET A 49 4.74 -14.34 -10.33
C MET A 49 5.17 -13.95 -11.74
N ASP A 50 5.30 -14.95 -12.61
CA ASP A 50 5.57 -14.72 -14.04
C ASP A 50 4.31 -14.15 -14.72
N VAL A 51 4.29 -12.83 -14.89
CA VAL A 51 3.16 -12.08 -15.45
C VAL A 51 2.79 -12.52 -16.87
N SER A 52 3.70 -13.19 -17.61
CA SER A 52 3.40 -13.73 -18.94
C SER A 52 2.40 -14.90 -18.88
N ARG A 53 2.27 -15.57 -17.73
CA ARG A 53 1.31 -16.66 -17.49
C ARG A 53 -0.09 -16.17 -17.19
N ILE A 54 -0.27 -14.88 -16.90
CA ILE A 54 -1.59 -14.29 -16.65
C ILE A 54 -2.35 -14.28 -17.97
N SER A 55 -3.46 -15.01 -18.03
CA SER A 55 -4.23 -15.13 -19.27
C SER A 55 -4.71 -13.78 -19.79
N LYS A 56 -4.41 -13.47 -21.06
CA LYS A 56 -4.86 -12.25 -21.75
C LYS A 56 -6.34 -12.24 -22.08
N LYS A 57 -7.06 -13.36 -21.85
CA LYS A 57 -8.51 -13.44 -22.05
C LYS A 57 -9.29 -12.58 -21.04
N TRP A 58 -8.67 -12.26 -19.91
CA TRP A 58 -9.28 -11.45 -18.85
C TRP A 58 -9.11 -9.96 -19.14
N ASN A 59 -10.20 -9.20 -19.13
CA ASN A 59 -10.13 -7.74 -19.25
C ASN A 59 -9.28 -7.10 -18.15
N ASN A 60 -9.21 -7.74 -16.98
CA ASN A 60 -8.38 -7.30 -15.86
C ASN A 60 -6.92 -7.75 -15.93
N HIS A 61 -6.47 -8.39 -17.03
CA HIS A 61 -5.07 -8.78 -17.23
C HIS A 61 -4.06 -7.68 -16.85
N PRO A 62 -4.20 -6.40 -17.28
CA PRO A 62 -3.25 -5.35 -16.91
C PRO A 62 -3.20 -5.09 -15.39
N ARG A 63 -4.34 -5.23 -14.70
CA ARG A 63 -4.47 -4.98 -13.26
C ARG A 63 -3.76 -6.04 -12.43
N TYR A 64 -3.83 -7.31 -12.85
CA TYR A 64 -3.07 -8.40 -12.22
C TYR A 64 -1.56 -8.16 -12.37
N THR A 65 -1.10 -7.81 -13.58
CA THR A 65 0.31 -7.49 -13.85
C THR A 65 0.80 -6.30 -13.04
N GLU A 66 0.01 -5.22 -12.96
CA GLU A 66 0.35 -4.05 -12.15
C GLU A 66 0.47 -4.41 -10.67
N HIS A 67 -0.47 -5.19 -10.14
CA HIS A 67 -0.45 -5.66 -8.75
C HIS A 67 0.84 -6.41 -8.40
N VAL A 68 1.22 -7.40 -9.23
CA VAL A 68 2.46 -8.18 -9.07
C VAL A 68 3.69 -7.26 -9.06
N ASN A 69 3.72 -6.22 -9.89
CA ASN A 69 4.91 -5.38 -10.07
C ASN A 69 5.05 -4.21 -9.09
N SER A 70 3.95 -3.80 -8.45
CA SER A 70 3.87 -2.54 -7.69
C SER A 70 3.61 -2.71 -6.20
N LEU A 71 2.90 -3.76 -5.77
CA LEU A 71 2.40 -3.88 -4.41
C LEU A 71 3.51 -3.73 -3.36
N GLY A 72 4.60 -4.47 -3.51
CA GLY A 72 5.68 -4.43 -2.52
C GLY A 72 6.39 -3.08 -2.46
N LYS A 73 6.55 -2.39 -3.60
CA LYS A 73 7.09 -1.01 -3.63
C LYS A 73 6.18 -0.02 -2.93
N LEU A 74 4.85 -0.18 -3.06
CA LEU A 74 3.87 0.65 -2.37
C LEU A 74 3.93 0.46 -0.85
N LEU A 75 4.08 -0.80 -0.39
CA LEU A 75 4.25 -1.10 1.04
C LEU A 75 5.58 -0.59 1.60
N LEU A 76 6.66 -0.71 0.84
CA LEU A 76 7.94 -0.11 1.21
C LEU A 76 7.81 1.41 1.38
N LEU A 77 7.19 2.10 0.42
CA LEU A 77 6.92 3.53 0.49
C LEU A 77 6.06 3.89 1.71
N ALA A 78 5.03 3.10 1.99
CA ALA A 78 4.17 3.34 3.16
C ALA A 78 4.95 3.25 4.48
N ARG A 79 5.78 2.23 4.67
CA ARG A 79 6.65 2.14 5.86
C ARG A 79 7.58 3.35 5.97
N ARG A 80 8.08 3.82 4.83
CA ARG A 80 8.95 4.99 4.69
C ARG A 80 8.28 6.31 5.06
N LEU A 81 7.02 6.47 4.67
CA LEU A 81 6.16 7.59 5.02
C LEU A 81 5.82 7.55 6.52
N ALA A 82 5.53 6.37 7.06
CA ALA A 82 5.22 6.19 8.49
C ALA A 82 6.40 6.60 9.37
N GLU A 83 7.64 6.21 9.02
CA GLU A 83 8.86 6.65 9.72
C GLU A 83 9.05 8.16 9.73
N ARG A 84 8.53 8.87 8.72
CA ARG A 84 8.61 10.33 8.60
C ARG A 84 7.40 11.05 9.20
N GLY A 85 6.57 10.32 9.95
CA GLY A 85 5.46 10.90 10.70
C GLY A 85 4.17 11.08 9.90
N ALA A 86 4.01 10.42 8.75
CA ALA A 86 2.73 10.39 8.07
C ALA A 86 1.68 9.73 8.98
N GLY A 87 0.69 10.51 9.42
CA GLY A 87 -0.32 10.04 10.38
C GLY A 87 -1.40 9.12 9.80
N PHE A 88 -1.58 9.13 8.48
CA PHE A 88 -2.51 8.24 7.78
C PHE A 88 -2.01 7.96 6.37
N ILE A 89 -1.97 6.68 5.98
CA ILE A 89 -1.46 6.23 4.68
C ILE A 89 -2.48 5.28 4.08
N THR A 90 -2.94 5.58 2.87
CA THR A 90 -3.79 4.68 2.08
C THR A 90 -2.98 4.14 0.91
N ILE A 91 -2.91 2.82 0.81
CA ILE A 91 -2.33 2.13 -0.35
C ILE A 91 -3.49 1.66 -1.23
N THR A 92 -3.49 2.08 -2.48
CA THR A 92 -4.46 1.63 -3.47
C THR A 92 -3.74 0.92 -4.60
N THR A 93 -4.14 -0.32 -4.88
CA THR A 93 -3.79 -1.00 -6.12
C THR A 93 -4.95 -0.87 -7.10
N ASN A 94 -4.66 -0.78 -8.40
CA ASN A 94 -5.70 -0.84 -9.44
C ASN A 94 -6.37 -2.23 -9.57
N PHE A 95 -5.92 -3.20 -8.79
CA PHE A 95 -6.46 -4.55 -8.71
C PHE A 95 -7.72 -4.65 -7.85
N VAL A 96 -8.67 -5.47 -8.31
CA VAL A 96 -9.93 -5.76 -7.62
C VAL A 96 -9.80 -7.10 -6.91
N TRP A 97 -9.79 -7.07 -5.58
CA TRP A 97 -9.65 -8.24 -4.70
C TRP A 97 -10.88 -9.15 -4.68
N ASP A 98 -12.03 -8.61 -5.07
CA ASP A 98 -13.31 -9.28 -5.04
C ASP A 98 -13.50 -10.10 -6.32
N MET A 99 -12.86 -11.27 -6.35
CA MET A 99 -12.76 -12.19 -7.50
C MET A 99 -14.11 -12.80 -7.89
N HIS A 100 -14.99 -11.99 -8.46
CA HIS A 100 -16.24 -12.43 -9.08
C HIS A 100 -15.93 -13.14 -10.40
N PRO A 101 -16.07 -14.47 -10.51
CA PRO A 101 -15.75 -15.18 -11.74
C PRO A 101 -16.74 -14.79 -12.85
N ASP A 102 -16.30 -13.91 -13.74
CA ASP A 102 -17.06 -13.41 -14.89
C ASP A 102 -16.14 -13.30 -16.12
N GLN A 103 -16.63 -12.70 -17.21
CA GLN A 103 -15.82 -12.50 -18.42
C GLN A 103 -14.61 -11.55 -18.22
N ASN A 104 -14.60 -10.74 -17.16
CA ASN A 104 -13.57 -9.74 -16.89
C ASN A 104 -12.47 -10.28 -15.96
N ASN A 105 -12.83 -11.19 -15.06
CA ASN A 105 -12.02 -11.64 -13.93
C ASN A 105 -11.67 -13.12 -14.02
N ALA A 106 -10.45 -13.44 -13.60
CA ALA A 106 -10.07 -14.83 -13.35
C ALA A 106 -10.97 -15.49 -12.32
N THR A 107 -11.10 -16.82 -12.42
CA THR A 107 -11.73 -17.62 -11.36
C THR A 107 -10.99 -17.44 -10.04
N MET A 108 -11.65 -17.71 -8.91
CA MET A 108 -11.02 -17.63 -7.58
C MET A 108 -9.66 -18.33 -7.52
N ILE A 109 -9.57 -19.57 -7.99
CA ILE A 109 -8.33 -20.37 -7.92
C ILE A 109 -7.24 -19.76 -8.81
N GLU A 110 -7.59 -19.42 -10.06
CA GLU A 110 -6.65 -18.84 -11.03
C GLU A 110 -6.17 -17.45 -10.58
N GLY A 111 -7.10 -16.58 -10.17
CA GLY A 111 -6.80 -15.25 -9.68
C GLY A 111 -5.96 -15.26 -8.42
N MET A 112 -6.26 -16.15 -7.45
CA MET A 112 -5.43 -16.31 -6.25
C MET A 112 -4.03 -16.82 -6.59
N GLY A 113 -3.89 -17.65 -7.62
CA GLY A 113 -2.58 -18.02 -8.17
C GLY A 113 -1.80 -16.82 -8.73
N TYR A 114 -2.47 -15.79 -9.23
CA TYR A 114 -1.83 -14.58 -9.76
C TYR A 114 -1.43 -13.57 -8.68
N VAL A 115 -2.26 -13.39 -7.64
CA VAL A 115 -2.10 -12.27 -6.68
C VAL A 115 -1.77 -12.70 -5.26
N GLY A 116 -2.07 -13.94 -4.88
CA GLY A 116 -1.93 -14.44 -3.51
C GLY A 116 -0.47 -14.41 -3.04
N THR A 117 0.44 -15.01 -3.82
CA THR A 117 1.87 -15.08 -3.45
C THR A 117 2.54 -13.70 -3.38
N PRO A 118 2.37 -12.79 -4.37
CA PRO A 118 2.86 -11.41 -4.25
C PRO A 118 2.33 -10.69 -3.00
N PHE A 119 1.06 -10.88 -2.67
CA PHE A 119 0.45 -10.24 -1.51
C PHE A 119 0.98 -10.74 -0.19
N ASP A 120 0.97 -12.05 0.00
CA ASP A 120 1.47 -12.71 1.21
C ASP A 120 2.91 -12.29 1.51
N HIS A 121 3.76 -12.34 0.48
CA HIS A 121 5.15 -11.92 0.59
C HIS A 121 5.31 -10.45 0.95
N ALA A 122 4.59 -9.55 0.26
CA ALA A 122 4.73 -8.12 0.48
C ALA A 122 4.26 -7.69 1.88
N VAL A 123 3.14 -8.26 2.35
CA VAL A 123 2.60 -7.99 3.68
C VAL A 123 3.53 -8.57 4.76
N SER A 124 4.06 -9.78 4.56
CA SER A 124 5.03 -10.38 5.48
C SER A 124 6.29 -9.52 5.59
N ALA A 125 6.89 -9.15 4.46
CA ALA A 125 8.07 -8.28 4.42
C ALA A 125 7.83 -6.93 5.11
N PHE A 126 6.63 -6.36 4.95
CA PHE A 126 6.24 -5.12 5.63
C PHE A 126 6.16 -5.28 7.14
N ILE A 127 5.49 -6.33 7.63
CA ILE A 127 5.35 -6.59 9.07
C ILE A 127 6.73 -6.80 9.70
N GLU A 128 7.57 -7.64 9.09
CA GLU A 128 8.91 -7.95 9.60
C GLU A 128 9.82 -6.71 9.61
N ASP A 129 9.71 -5.82 8.60
CA ASP A 129 10.46 -4.56 8.54
C ASP A 129 9.97 -3.54 9.60
N VAL A 130 8.65 -3.43 9.79
CA VAL A 130 8.04 -2.61 10.84
C VAL A 130 8.48 -3.07 12.23
N GLU A 131 8.55 -4.38 12.46
CA GLU A 131 9.04 -4.96 13.72
C GLU A 131 10.54 -4.72 13.93
N ALA A 132 11.37 -5.01 12.92
CA ALA A 132 12.81 -4.82 13.01
C ALA A 132 13.22 -3.36 13.30
N ARG A 133 12.39 -2.40 12.91
CA ARG A 133 12.58 -0.96 13.15
C ARG A 133 11.95 -0.46 14.45
N GLY A 134 11.30 -1.32 15.23
CA GLY A 134 10.63 -0.94 16.48
C GLY A 134 9.41 -0.04 16.26
N LEU A 135 8.75 -0.17 15.10
CA LEU A 135 7.58 0.63 14.72
C LEU A 135 6.25 -0.09 15.01
N ARG A 136 6.29 -1.34 15.47
CA ARG A 136 5.11 -2.17 15.71
C ARG A 136 4.04 -1.48 16.57
N ASP A 137 4.44 -0.81 17.65
CA ASP A 137 3.50 -0.12 18.55
C ASP A 137 3.06 1.27 18.04
N LYS A 138 3.68 1.76 16.95
CA LYS A 138 3.39 3.06 16.34
C LYS A 138 2.53 2.95 15.08
N ILE A 139 2.49 1.76 14.47
CA ILE A 139 1.79 1.53 13.20
C ILE A 139 0.69 0.51 13.42
N LEU A 140 -0.56 0.96 13.26
CA LEU A 140 -1.70 0.06 13.08
C LEU A 140 -1.90 -0.18 11.59
N SER A 141 -1.72 -1.43 11.13
CA SER A 141 -2.00 -1.83 9.75
C SER A 141 -3.34 -2.54 9.63
N SER A 142 -4.16 -2.17 8.65
CA SER A 142 -5.41 -2.86 8.31
C SER A 142 -5.58 -2.99 6.79
N ALA A 143 -6.08 -4.14 6.35
CA ALA A 143 -6.51 -4.35 4.97
C ALA A 143 -8.03 -4.14 4.90
N VAL A 144 -8.47 -3.18 4.08
CA VAL A 144 -9.88 -2.80 3.96
C VAL A 144 -10.31 -2.98 2.51
N VAL A 145 -11.38 -3.75 2.28
CA VAL A 145 -12.00 -3.91 0.96
C VAL A 145 -13.23 -3.02 0.89
N ARG A 146 -13.31 -2.19 -0.17
CA ARG A 146 -14.53 -1.43 -0.46
C ARG A 146 -15.53 -2.34 -1.17
N TRP A 147 -16.62 -2.66 -0.50
CA TRP A 147 -17.76 -3.35 -1.09
C TRP A 147 -18.78 -2.35 -1.64
N ALA A 148 -19.17 -2.51 -2.91
CA ALA A 148 -20.24 -1.73 -3.53
C ALA A 148 -21.34 -2.67 -4.03
N ALA A 149 -22.43 -2.81 -3.27
CA ALA A 149 -23.62 -3.49 -3.75
C ALA A 149 -24.41 -2.52 -4.65
N ARG A 150 -24.73 -2.93 -5.88
CA ARG A 150 -25.74 -2.20 -6.67
C ARG A 150 -27.13 -2.51 -6.09
N PRO A 151 -28.01 -1.51 -5.91
CA PRO A 151 -29.42 -1.76 -5.63
C PRO A 151 -30.02 -2.59 -6.78
N ARG A 152 -30.87 -3.56 -6.44
CA ARG A 152 -31.68 -4.30 -7.43
C ARG A 152 -32.82 -3.45 -7.94
#